data_AF-A0A078KY64-F1
#
_entry.id   AF-A0A078KY64-F1
#
_cell.length_a   1.000
_cell.length_b   1.000
_cell.length_c   1.000
_cell.angle_alpha   90.00
_cell.angle_beta   90.00
_cell.angle_gamma   90.00
#
_symmetry.space_group_name_H-M   'P 1'
#
loop_
_entity.id
_entity.type
_entity.pdbx_description
1 polymer ?
#
loop_
_entity_poly.entity_id
_entity_poly.type
_entity_poly.pdbx_seq_one_letter_code
_entity_poly.pdbx_strand_id
1 'polypeptide(L)'
;MTINFPSLAINKEKKLTLSEAESLALATSPELHRFQAASAALQQQAIAEGQLTDPQLVVGVANVPTDSFSFTQDEMTMEQVGLQQTFARGRSLSMKSKQSRALALAEHRKAHEKALTLIRNVRETWLELYYWTEALRILQANRLLYKNLFKVTTAIK
;
A
#
# COMPACT_ATOMS: atom_id res chain seq x y z
N MET A 1 -22.41 -9.14 9.35
CA MET A 1 -21.14 -8.77 8.69
C MET A 1 -21.32 -9.00 7.20
N THR A 2 -21.70 -7.96 6.46
CA THR A 2 -21.98 -8.03 5.01
C THR A 2 -20.68 -7.82 4.25
N ILE A 3 -20.21 -8.87 3.57
CA ILE A 3 -19.06 -8.77 2.67
C ILE A 3 -19.55 -8.11 1.39
N ASN A 4 -19.18 -6.84 1.20
CA ASN A 4 -19.49 -6.06 0.01
C ASN A 4 -18.51 -6.47 -1.10
N PHE A 5 -18.96 -7.27 -2.07
CA PHE A 5 -18.20 -7.50 -3.29
C PHE A 5 -18.39 -6.28 -4.20
N PRO A 6 -17.32 -5.59 -4.65
CA PRO A 6 -17.47 -4.53 -5.63
C PRO A 6 -18.13 -5.12 -6.88
N SER A 7 -19.28 -4.57 -7.25
CA SER A 7 -20.00 -4.95 -8.46
C SER A 7 -19.10 -4.66 -9.67
N LEU A 8 -18.50 -5.70 -10.24
CA LEU A 8 -17.91 -5.63 -11.57
C LEU A 8 -19.06 -5.38 -12.54
N ALA A 9 -19.22 -4.13 -12.97
CA ALA A 9 -20.03 -3.80 -14.12
C ALA A 9 -19.42 -4.54 -15.33
N ILE A 10 -19.99 -5.69 -15.67
CA ILE A 10 -19.60 -6.46 -16.85
C ILE A 10 -20.11 -5.67 -18.06
N ASN A 11 -19.27 -4.77 -18.56
CA ASN A 11 -19.44 -4.17 -19.88
C ASN A 11 -19.30 -5.29 -20.91
N LYS A 12 -20.42 -5.66 -21.51
CA LYS A 12 -20.62 -6.90 -22.28
C LYS A 12 -19.91 -6.96 -23.64
N GLU A 13 -19.05 -6.00 -24.00
CA GLU A 13 -18.41 -5.96 -25.32
C GLU A 13 -16.92 -5.60 -25.37
N LYS A 14 -16.19 -5.67 -24.24
CA LYS A 14 -14.73 -5.64 -24.31
C LYS A 14 -14.15 -6.92 -23.75
N LYS A 15 -13.62 -7.77 -24.65
CA LYS A 15 -12.84 -8.94 -24.23
C LYS A 15 -11.63 -8.41 -23.47
N LEU A 16 -11.50 -8.80 -22.20
CA LEU A 16 -10.32 -8.50 -21.40
C LEU A 16 -9.08 -8.94 -22.19
N THR A 17 -8.07 -8.09 -22.28
CA THR A 17 -6.77 -8.45 -22.87
C THR A 17 -5.78 -8.79 -21.76
N LEU A 18 -4.70 -9.52 -22.07
CA LEU A 18 -3.64 -9.80 -21.10
C LEU A 18 -3.07 -8.50 -20.50
N SER A 19 -2.84 -7.49 -21.34
CA SER A 19 -2.32 -6.18 -20.89
C SER A 19 -3.31 -5.47 -19.96
N GLU A 20 -4.61 -5.51 -20.25
CA GLU A 20 -5.62 -4.98 -19.33
C GLU A 20 -5.66 -5.76 -18.02
N ALA A 21 -5.57 -7.09 -18.06
CA ALA A 21 -5.53 -7.92 -16.85
C ALA A 21 -4.32 -7.60 -15.96
N GLU A 22 -3.13 -7.42 -16.55
CA GLU A 22 -1.92 -6.99 -15.83
C GLU A 22 -2.11 -5.61 -15.19
N SER A 23 -2.63 -4.64 -15.95
CA SER A 23 -2.86 -3.28 -15.45
C SER A 23 -3.88 -3.25 -14.31
N LEU A 24 -4.96 -4.05 -14.44
CA LEU A 24 -6.01 -4.14 -13.45
C LEU A 24 -5.48 -4.78 -12.17
N ALA A 25 -4.70 -5.85 -12.28
CA ALA A 25 -4.10 -6.52 -11.13
C ALA A 25 -3.17 -5.57 -10.36
N LEU A 26 -2.31 -4.83 -11.05
CA LEU A 26 -1.41 -3.85 -10.42
C LEU A 26 -2.19 -2.72 -9.72
N ALA A 27 -3.23 -2.18 -10.36
CA ALA A 27 -4.02 -1.07 -9.83
C ALA A 27 -4.91 -1.47 -8.64
N THR A 28 -5.30 -2.74 -8.54
CA THR A 28 -6.25 -3.20 -7.51
C THR A 28 -5.60 -3.90 -6.34
N SER A 29 -4.28 -4.18 -6.40
CA SER A 29 -3.56 -4.94 -5.37
C SER A 29 -3.40 -4.14 -4.06
N PRO A 30 -4.10 -4.53 -2.96
CA PRO A 30 -4.01 -3.81 -1.68
C PRO A 30 -2.63 -3.96 -1.04
N GLU A 31 -1.97 -5.10 -1.26
CA GLU A 31 -0.65 -5.37 -0.72
C GLU A 31 0.43 -4.50 -1.37
N LEU A 32 0.31 -4.25 -2.68
CA LEU A 32 1.20 -3.32 -3.39
C LEU A 32 1.07 -1.90 -2.85
N HIS A 33 -0.17 -1.43 -2.69
CA HIS A 33 -0.46 -0.12 -2.09
C HIS A 33 0.07 -0.02 -0.65
N ARG A 34 -0.05 -1.10 0.14
CA ARG A 34 0.49 -1.15 1.50
C ARG A 34 2.00 -0.96 1.52
N PHE A 35 2.76 -1.64 0.67
CA PHE A 35 4.22 -1.47 0.61
C PHE A 35 4.63 -0.09 0.13
N GLN A 36 3.93 0.47 -0.86
CA GLN A 36 4.17 1.84 -1.33
C GLN A 36 3.90 2.88 -0.23
N ALA A 37 2.77 2.74 0.48
CA ALA A 37 2.41 3.62 1.59
C ALA A 37 3.41 3.50 2.76
N ALA A 38 3.85 2.28 3.09
CA ALA A 38 4.86 2.05 4.11
C ALA A 38 6.21 2.70 3.73
N SER A 39 6.63 2.56 2.47
CA SER A 39 7.82 3.23 1.95
C SER A 39 7.71 4.75 2.06
N ALA A 40 6.59 5.35 1.63
CA ALA A 40 6.36 6.78 1.73
C ALA A 40 6.34 7.28 3.18
N ALA A 41 5.69 6.54 4.09
CA ALA A 41 5.68 6.85 5.51
C ALA A 41 7.09 6.84 6.11
N LEU A 42 7.91 5.84 5.78
CA LEU A 42 9.31 5.76 6.23
C LEU A 42 10.19 6.86 5.63
N GLN A 43 9.91 7.31 4.40
CA GLN A 43 10.60 8.48 3.83
C GLN A 43 10.30 9.75 4.61
N GLN A 44 9.03 9.99 4.96
CA GLN A 44 8.65 11.15 5.77
C GLN A 44 9.22 11.06 7.19
N GLN A 45 9.18 9.87 7.79
CA GLN A 45 9.83 9.61 9.08
C GLN A 45 11.33 9.91 9.02
N ALA A 46 12.02 9.54 7.94
CA ALA A 46 13.44 9.83 7.78
C ALA A 46 13.74 11.32 7.64
N ILE A 47 12.82 12.11 7.08
CA ILE A 47 12.94 13.57 7.03
C ILE A 47 12.78 14.14 8.43
N ALA A 48 11.73 13.73 9.15
CA ALA A 48 11.45 14.17 10.52
C ALA A 48 12.61 13.83 11.49
N GLU A 49 13.12 12.60 11.44
CA GLU A 49 14.25 12.16 12.27
C GLU A 49 15.58 12.85 11.94
N GLY A 50 15.68 13.45 10.75
CA GLY A 50 16.83 14.23 10.33
C GLY A 50 16.80 15.68 10.83
N GLN A 51 15.66 16.15 11.34
CA GLN A 51 15.47 17.51 11.81
C GLN A 51 15.69 17.61 13.33
N LEU A 52 16.07 18.80 13.77
CA LEU A 52 16.07 19.13 15.19
C LEU A 52 14.62 19.29 15.66
N THR A 53 14.39 18.98 16.94
CA THR A 53 13.07 19.25 17.56
C THR A 53 12.81 20.75 17.52
N ASP A 54 11.58 21.12 17.20
CA ASP A 54 11.15 22.51 17.23
C ASP A 54 11.29 23.10 18.63
N PRO A 55 11.67 24.39 18.74
CA PRO A 55 11.78 25.04 20.03
C PRO A 55 10.39 25.24 20.64
N GLN A 56 10.26 24.94 21.94
CA GLN A 56 9.01 25.02 22.68
C GLN A 56 9.00 26.26 23.58
N LEU A 57 7.93 27.04 23.52
CA LEU A 57 7.71 28.14 24.46
C LEU A 57 7.31 27.56 25.82
N VAL A 58 8.05 27.91 26.85
CA VAL A 58 7.78 27.53 28.24
C VAL A 58 7.37 28.78 28.99
N VAL A 59 6.18 28.75 29.59
CA VAL A 59 5.68 29.80 30.48
C VAL A 59 5.45 29.20 31.86
N GLY A 60 5.87 29.93 32.89
CA GLY A 60 5.78 29.47 34.27
C GLY A 60 5.75 30.64 35.25
N VAL A 61 5.32 30.34 36.46
CA VAL A 61 5.29 31.27 37.60
C VAL A 61 5.98 30.58 38.76
N ALA A 62 6.98 31.25 39.34
CA ALA A 62 7.77 30.75 40.45
C ALA A 62 7.49 31.59 41.71
N ASN A 63 7.60 30.95 42.88
CA ASN A 63 7.40 31.58 44.20
C ASN A 63 5.98 32.13 44.44
N VAL A 64 4.94 31.40 44.01
CA VAL A 64 3.54 31.78 44.24
C VAL A 64 3.14 31.44 45.69
N PRO A 65 2.49 32.36 46.44
CA PRO A 65 2.03 32.09 47.80
C PRO A 65 1.00 30.96 47.85
N THR A 66 1.18 29.99 48.76
CA THR A 66 0.29 28.82 48.93
C THR A 66 -1.05 29.14 49.61
N ASP A 67 -1.15 30.32 50.22
CA ASP A 67 -2.22 30.64 51.17
C ASP A 67 -3.35 31.42 50.48
N SER A 68 -3.02 32.25 49.50
CA SER A 68 -3.97 33.07 48.72
C SER A 68 -3.94 32.80 47.21
N PHE A 69 -2.93 32.08 46.69
CA PHE A 69 -2.68 31.90 45.26
C PHE A 69 -2.68 33.20 44.43
N SER A 70 -2.38 34.32 45.06
CA SER A 70 -2.36 35.63 44.41
C SER A 70 -1.01 35.88 43.74
N PHE A 71 -1.03 36.10 42.43
CA PHE A 71 0.18 36.38 41.61
C PHE A 71 0.67 37.83 41.70
N THR A 72 -0.08 38.73 42.34
CA THR A 72 0.20 40.19 42.36
C THR A 72 0.39 40.77 43.76
N GLN A 73 0.17 39.99 44.82
CA GLN A 73 0.23 40.47 46.20
C GLN A 73 1.65 40.46 46.81
N ASP A 74 2.64 39.86 46.15
CA ASP A 74 3.98 39.65 46.72
C ASP A 74 5.09 39.98 45.71
N GLU A 75 6.08 40.79 46.12
CA GLU A 75 7.19 41.29 45.27
C GLU A 75 8.13 40.18 44.80
N MET A 76 8.04 38.98 45.38
CA MET A 76 8.91 37.84 45.11
C MET A 76 8.35 36.85 44.06
N THR A 77 7.12 37.08 43.55
CA THR A 77 6.53 36.26 42.48
C THR A 77 7.24 36.55 41.17
N MET A 78 7.86 35.53 40.56
CA MET A 78 8.54 35.68 39.27
C MET A 78 7.76 35.00 38.16
N GLU A 79 7.34 35.78 37.16
CA GLU A 79 6.83 35.28 35.89
C GLU A 79 8.02 34.93 34.98
N GLN A 80 8.01 33.74 34.40
CA GLN A 80 9.08 33.24 33.55
C GLN A 80 8.53 32.86 32.17
N VAL A 81 9.15 33.39 31.13
CA VAL A 81 8.91 33.01 29.73
C VAL A 81 10.25 32.63 29.11
N GLY A 82 10.35 31.43 28.56
CA GLY A 82 11.58 30.88 28.01
C GLY A 82 11.35 30.05 26.76
N LEU A 83 12.42 29.77 26.03
CA LEU A 83 12.41 28.90 24.85
C LEU A 83 13.29 27.67 25.14
N GLN A 84 12.73 26.48 24.98
CA GLN A 84 13.42 25.21 25.22
C GLN A 84 13.60 24.43 23.91
N GLN A 85 14.83 24.01 23.60
CA GLN A 85 15.12 23.16 22.45
C GLN A 85 16.12 22.06 22.81
N THR A 86 15.86 20.83 22.38
CA THR A 86 16.76 19.69 22.61
C THR A 86 17.77 19.53 21.46
N PHE A 87 19.06 19.58 21.78
CA PHE A 87 20.14 19.32 20.84
C PHE A 87 20.62 17.88 20.92
N ALA A 88 20.41 17.11 19.85
CA ALA A 88 20.93 15.75 19.75
C ALA A 88 22.45 15.73 19.57
N ARG A 89 23.12 14.71 20.11
CA ARG A 89 24.59 14.62 20.10
C ARG A 89 25.12 14.30 18.71
N GLY A 90 26.14 15.05 18.27
CA GLY A 90 26.95 14.74 17.09
C GLY A 90 26.12 14.43 15.84
N ARG A 91 26.24 13.20 15.31
CA ARG A 91 25.61 12.77 14.05
C ARG A 91 24.35 11.92 14.24
N SER A 92 23.81 11.81 15.45
CA SER A 92 22.71 10.88 15.76
C SER A 92 21.47 11.06 14.87
N LEU A 93 21.03 12.30 14.61
CA LEU A 93 19.90 12.60 13.73
C LEU A 93 20.15 12.09 12.30
N SER A 94 21.35 12.36 11.77
CA SER A 94 21.72 11.89 10.43
C SER A 94 21.76 10.36 10.33
N MET A 95 22.13 9.65 11.40
CA MET A 95 22.17 8.18 11.40
C MET A 95 20.76 7.59 11.48
N LYS A 96 19.88 8.15 12.31
CA LYS A 96 18.46 7.76 12.37
C LYS A 96 17.77 7.97 11.01
N SER A 97 17.94 9.17 10.44
CA SER A 97 17.46 9.48 9.09
C SER A 97 17.96 8.49 8.03
N LYS A 98 19.25 8.10 8.07
CA LYS A 98 19.79 7.08 7.16
C LYS A 98 19.18 5.70 7.37
N GLN A 99 18.99 5.28 8.62
CA GLN A 99 18.33 4.02 8.94
C GLN A 99 16.91 3.98 8.37
N SER A 100 16.11 5.02 8.63
CA SER A 100 14.73 5.12 8.13
C SER A 100 14.67 5.18 6.59
N ARG A 101 15.63 5.85 5.93
CA ARG A 101 15.76 5.79 4.45
C ARG A 101 16.08 4.38 3.95
N ALA A 102 16.95 3.64 4.63
CA ALA A 102 17.26 2.26 4.25
C ALA A 102 16.04 1.35 4.38
N LEU A 103 15.25 1.51 5.44
CA LEU A 103 13.97 0.81 5.61
C LEU A 103 12.96 1.20 4.52
N ALA A 104 12.84 2.49 4.20
CA ALA A 104 11.97 2.96 3.12
C ALA A 104 12.34 2.34 1.76
N LEU A 105 13.64 2.23 1.47
CA LEU A 105 14.14 1.58 0.27
C LEU A 105 13.80 0.08 0.28
N ALA A 106 13.92 -0.60 1.42
CA ALA A 106 13.55 -2.01 1.54
C ALA A 106 12.06 -2.22 1.22
N GLU A 107 11.16 -1.40 1.78
CA GLU A 107 9.72 -1.45 1.46
C GLU A 107 9.42 -1.14 -0.02
N HIS A 108 10.16 -0.20 -0.61
CA HIS A 108 10.06 0.08 -2.04
C HIS A 108 10.47 -1.13 -2.90
N ARG A 109 11.53 -1.84 -2.51
CA ARG A 109 11.97 -3.06 -3.21
C ARG A 109 10.94 -4.19 -3.08
N LYS A 110 10.31 -4.35 -1.91
CA LYS A 110 9.20 -5.29 -1.72
C LYS A 110 8.00 -4.97 -2.61
N ALA A 111 7.65 -3.68 -2.76
CA ALA A 111 6.60 -3.26 -3.68
C ALA A 111 6.92 -3.67 -5.13
N HIS A 112 8.16 -3.43 -5.58
CA HIS A 112 8.60 -3.79 -6.92
C HIS A 112 8.58 -5.30 -7.16
N GLU A 113 9.11 -6.10 -6.21
CA GLU A 113 9.06 -7.56 -6.27
C GLU A 113 7.63 -8.08 -6.33
N LYS A 114 6.72 -7.49 -5.53
CA LYS A 114 5.31 -7.86 -5.53
C LYS A 114 4.65 -7.58 -6.87
N ALA A 115 4.95 -6.43 -7.49
CA ALA A 115 4.43 -6.08 -8.82
C ALA A 115 4.88 -7.11 -9.88
N LEU A 116 6.16 -7.48 -9.88
CA LEU A 116 6.69 -8.49 -10.81
C LEU A 116 6.04 -9.87 -10.59
N THR A 117 5.93 -10.28 -9.33
CA THR A 117 5.27 -11.54 -8.97
C THR A 117 3.81 -11.54 -9.41
N LEU A 118 3.10 -10.41 -9.24
CA LEU A 118 1.71 -10.29 -9.65
C LEU A 118 1.56 -10.40 -11.17
N ILE A 119 2.39 -9.70 -11.95
CA ILE A 119 2.42 -9.80 -13.41
C ILE A 119 2.67 -11.25 -13.84
N ARG A 120 3.66 -11.91 -13.22
CA ARG A 120 3.97 -13.31 -13.50
C ARG A 120 2.75 -14.20 -13.26
N ASN A 121 2.12 -14.08 -12.09
CA ASN A 121 0.95 -14.90 -11.75
C ASN A 121 -0.21 -14.66 -12.72
N VAL A 122 -0.47 -13.40 -13.09
CA VAL A 122 -1.50 -13.06 -14.09
C VAL A 122 -1.21 -13.75 -15.43
N ARG A 123 0.04 -13.72 -15.90
CA ARG A 123 0.44 -14.39 -17.15
C ARG A 123 0.29 -15.91 -17.07
N GLU A 124 0.69 -16.52 -15.96
CA GLU A 124 0.55 -17.97 -15.76
C GLU A 124 -0.94 -18.38 -15.79
N THR A 125 -1.79 -17.69 -15.03
CA THR A 125 -3.24 -17.94 -15.04
C THR A 125 -3.87 -17.65 -16.40
N TRP A 126 -3.39 -16.65 -17.13
CA TRP A 126 -3.85 -16.34 -18.47
C TRP A 126 -3.57 -17.48 -19.45
N LEU A 127 -2.36 -18.03 -19.41
CA LEU A 127 -1.95 -19.16 -20.25
C LEU A 127 -2.73 -20.43 -19.90
N GLU A 128 -3.00 -20.67 -18.62
CA GLU A 128 -3.84 -21.78 -18.17
C GLU A 128 -5.29 -21.64 -18.69
N LEU A 129 -5.89 -20.45 -18.58
CA LEU A 129 -7.21 -20.18 -19.12
C LEU A 129 -7.26 -20.39 -20.63
N TYR A 130 -6.25 -19.92 -21.36
CA TYR A 130 -6.13 -20.12 -22.80
C TYR A 130 -6.07 -21.62 -23.15
N TYR A 131 -5.23 -22.38 -22.45
CA TYR A 131 -5.08 -23.82 -22.64
C TYR A 131 -6.42 -24.56 -22.48
N TRP A 132 -7.14 -24.31 -21.39
CA TRP A 132 -8.43 -24.97 -21.14
C TRP A 132 -9.52 -24.55 -22.12
N THR A 133 -9.52 -23.28 -22.54
CA THR A 133 -10.44 -22.77 -23.56
C THR A 133 -10.23 -23.50 -24.89
N GLU A 134 -8.98 -23.68 -25.29
CA GLU A 134 -8.64 -24.36 -26.54
C GLU A 134 -8.92 -25.87 -26.46
N ALA A 135 -8.61 -26.51 -25.34
CA ALA A 135 -8.95 -27.91 -25.10
C ALA A 135 -10.47 -28.14 -25.21
N LEU A 136 -11.28 -27.25 -24.63
CA LEU A 136 -12.74 -27.31 -24.74
C LEU A 136 -13.20 -27.12 -26.18
N ARG A 137 -12.60 -26.18 -26.93
CA ARG A 137 -12.91 -25.94 -28.35
C ARG A 137 -12.67 -27.18 -29.20
N ILE A 138 -11.54 -27.86 -29.01
CA ILE A 138 -11.19 -29.10 -29.72
C ILE A 138 -12.16 -30.23 -29.36
N LEU A 139 -12.46 -30.41 -28.07
CA LEU A 139 -13.41 -31.44 -27.62
C LEU A 139 -14.82 -31.21 -28.20
N GLN A 140 -15.27 -29.96 -28.29
CA GLN A 140 -16.55 -29.61 -28.91
C GLN A 140 -16.55 -29.90 -30.42
N ALA A 141 -15.47 -29.56 -31.13
CA ALA A 141 -15.34 -29.85 -32.55
C ALA A 141 -15.39 -31.37 -32.82
N ASN A 142 -14.66 -32.16 -32.04
CA ASN A 142 -14.67 -33.63 -32.16
C ASN A 142 -16.06 -34.22 -31.91
N ARG A 143 -16.78 -33.71 -30.89
CA ARG A 143 -18.15 -34.16 -30.60
C ARG A 143 -19.11 -33.91 -31.78
N LEU A 144 -18.97 -32.78 -32.47
CA LEU A 144 -19.78 -32.46 -33.64
C LEU A 144 -19.48 -33.41 -34.81
N LEU A 145 -18.20 -33.72 -35.04
CA LEU A 145 -17.78 -34.68 -36.08
C LEU A 145 -18.37 -36.07 -35.83
N TYR A 146 -18.27 -36.60 -34.60
CA TYR A 146 -18.85 -37.90 -34.27
C TYR A 146 -20.38 -37.93 -34.43
N LYS A 147 -21.08 -36.85 -34.06
CA LYS A 147 -22.53 -36.74 -34.28
C LYS A 147 -22.88 -36.78 -35.77
N ASN A 148 -22.10 -36.13 -36.62
CA ASN A 148 -22.34 -36.10 -38.06
C ASN A 148 -22.09 -37.47 -38.70
N LEU A 149 -21.01 -38.17 -38.31
CA LEU A 149 -20.73 -39.53 -38.78
C LEU A 149 -21.85 -40.50 -38.38
N PHE A 150 -22.32 -40.44 -37.12
CA PHE A 150 -23.43 -41.27 -36.67
C PHE A 150 -24.71 -41.04 -37.48
N LYS A 151 -25.04 -39.77 -37.80
CA LYS A 151 -26.19 -39.43 -38.65
C LYS A 151 -26.07 -40.03 -40.05
N VAL A 152 -24.91 -39.95 -40.69
CA VAL A 152 -24.69 -40.50 -42.04
C VAL A 152 -24.82 -42.01 -42.05
N THR A 153 -24.22 -42.71 -41.08
CA THR A 153 -24.33 -44.18 -41.00
C THR A 153 -25.75 -44.65 -40.75
N THR A 154 -26.54 -43.91 -39.96
CA THR A 154 -27.94 -44.27 -39.67
C THR A 154 -28.85 -43.97 -40.88
N ALA A 155 -28.51 -43.00 -41.71
CA ALA A 155 -29.27 -42.66 -42.92
C ALA A 155 -29.07 -43.62 -44.10
N ILE A 156 -28.06 -44.49 -44.04
CA ILE A 156 -27.72 -45.49 -45.09
C ILE A 156 -28.39 -46.85 -44.80
N LYS A 157 -29.13 -46.98 -43.71
CA LYS A 157 -29.88 -48.18 -43.32
C LYS A 157 -31.37 -47.98 -43.50
#